data_AF-A0A915IWP2-F1
#
_entry.id   AF-A0A915IWP2-F1
#
_cell.length_a   1.000
_cell.length_b   1.000
_cell.length_c   1.000
_cell.angle_alpha   90.00
_cell.angle_beta   90.00
_cell.angle_gamma   90.00
#
_symmetry.space_group_name_H-M   'P 1'
#
loop_
_entity.id
_entity.type
_entity.pdbx_description
1 polymer ?
#
loop_
_entity_poly.entity_id
_entity_poly.type
_entity_poly.pdbx_seq_one_letter_code
_entity_poly.pdbx_strand_id
1 'polypeptide(L)'
;WSFLEIETFETYDDKLQAYSAGFGEGFVTKKLIEWHWNNLISGRFECKNQISDFCQNLYRTMLGDFTDLSILLNLPVNVTKALFDGEHCSGLIVPLPGNKDILFGHVSWFPYETMLRVQKLYKFAYSRNGRKDSSRVASTGISMSSYPGFLWSYDDFYLLESGLSVMETTIGGDGALWPYVMRNNTVPTWIRILVSNRLATNGSGYNNQYMILDYKKFSPGKPLPDTGLLHLVEQVPYFDNVYNYTASWLRYRQYGDWFSYEKCPRARIFQRDTKNVTDFESMVYLMRSNNYMSDPLSLCENCIPKHNAMNAVSARGDLNLKNGTYPFWQLQHSLFGGTDLKVTNYSMFQKLRFYAISGPVYNAEIPSFQWSKYDKTHLRHEGHPDVFKFKSVINKWNFFVA
;
A
#
# COMPACT_ATOMS: atom_id res chain seq x y z
N TRP A 1 -5.45 5.18 -13.84
CA TRP A 1 -5.67 6.10 -12.73
C TRP A 1 -6.84 7.00 -13.04
N SER A 2 -7.84 7.03 -12.16
CA SER A 2 -8.78 8.14 -12.04
C SER A 2 -8.23 9.17 -11.06
N PHE A 3 -8.72 10.40 -11.10
CA PHE A 3 -8.33 11.48 -10.19
C PHE A 3 -9.57 12.05 -9.51
N LEU A 4 -9.49 12.29 -8.22
CA LEU A 4 -10.59 12.82 -7.42
C LEU A 4 -10.05 13.91 -6.49
N GLU A 5 -10.69 15.07 -6.51
CA GLU A 5 -10.41 16.15 -5.57
C GLU A 5 -11.70 16.47 -4.82
N ILE A 6 -11.60 16.58 -3.49
CA ILE A 6 -12.73 16.99 -2.65
C ILE A 6 -12.24 18.06 -1.69
N GLU A 7 -12.92 19.20 -1.70
CA GLU A 7 -12.71 20.31 -0.77
C GLU A 7 -13.95 20.50 0.09
N THR A 8 -13.76 20.78 1.38
CA THR A 8 -14.84 21.20 2.28
C THR A 8 -14.54 22.57 2.87
N PHE A 9 -15.59 23.29 3.23
CA PHE A 9 -15.51 24.69 3.65
C PHE A 9 -15.85 24.85 5.13
N GLU A 10 -15.10 25.72 5.80
CA GLU A 10 -15.18 25.99 7.23
C GLU A 10 -16.45 26.71 7.69
N THR A 11 -17.26 27.18 6.74
CA THR A 11 -18.59 27.75 7.00
C THR A 11 -19.51 26.73 7.69
N TYR A 12 -19.28 25.44 7.47
CA TYR A 12 -20.05 24.33 8.03
C TYR A 12 -19.29 23.61 9.15
N ASP A 13 -20.00 23.00 10.09
CA ASP A 13 -19.35 22.19 11.13
C ASP A 13 -18.71 20.91 10.55
N ASP A 14 -17.69 20.40 11.24
CA ASP A 14 -16.88 19.28 10.76
C ASP A 14 -17.70 18.02 10.46
N LYS A 15 -18.81 17.78 11.19
CA LYS A 15 -19.66 16.59 10.96
C LYS A 15 -20.38 16.70 9.63
N LEU A 16 -20.97 17.87 9.34
CA LEU A 16 -21.62 18.11 8.06
C LEU A 16 -20.62 18.07 6.90
N GLN A 17 -19.42 18.65 7.09
CA GLN A 17 -18.35 18.57 6.11
C GLN A 17 -17.97 17.12 5.80
N ALA A 18 -17.72 16.30 6.83
CA ALA A 18 -17.33 14.90 6.66
C ALA A 18 -18.40 14.05 5.98
N TYR A 19 -19.66 14.21 6.39
CA TYR A 19 -20.78 13.52 5.77
C TYR A 19 -20.92 13.92 4.29
N SER A 20 -20.85 15.22 4.00
CA SER A 20 -21.01 15.74 2.63
C SER A 20 -19.86 15.33 1.72
N ALA A 21 -18.63 15.29 2.22
CA ALA A 21 -17.47 14.82 1.47
C ALA A 21 -17.62 13.34 1.07
N GLY A 22 -18.01 12.48 2.02
CA GLY A 22 -18.26 11.07 1.74
C GLY A 22 -19.42 10.85 0.77
N PHE A 23 -20.52 11.60 0.94
CA PHE A 23 -21.65 11.57 0.00
C PHE A 23 -21.23 12.02 -1.41
N GLY A 24 -20.50 13.13 -1.51
CA GLY A 24 -19.99 13.67 -2.77
C GLY A 24 -19.10 12.68 -3.51
N GLU A 25 -18.13 12.07 -2.81
CA GLU A 25 -17.31 11.00 -3.38
C GLU A 25 -18.15 9.84 -3.91
N GLY A 26 -19.05 9.32 -3.06
CA GLY A 26 -19.91 8.20 -3.41
C GLY A 26 -20.78 8.49 -4.64
N PHE A 27 -21.28 9.72 -4.75
CA PHE A 27 -22.08 10.16 -5.89
C PHE A 27 -21.26 10.24 -7.18
N VAL A 28 -20.12 10.94 -7.19
CA VAL A 28 -19.32 11.16 -8.41
C VAL A 28 -18.53 9.93 -8.84
N THR A 29 -18.22 9.00 -7.92
CA THR A 29 -17.49 7.77 -8.20
C THR A 29 -18.35 6.51 -8.18
N LYS A 30 -19.69 6.65 -8.12
CA LYS A 30 -20.65 5.53 -8.00
C LYS A 30 -20.35 4.35 -8.93
N LYS A 31 -20.06 4.62 -10.21
CA LYS A 31 -19.79 3.56 -11.19
C LYS A 31 -18.47 2.82 -10.92
N LEU A 32 -17.43 3.56 -10.52
CA LEU A 32 -16.15 2.97 -10.14
C LEU A 32 -16.30 2.13 -8.85
N ILE A 33 -17.09 2.58 -7.88
CA ILE A 33 -17.40 1.83 -6.67
C ILE A 33 -18.12 0.53 -7.01
N GLU A 34 -19.14 0.58 -7.87
CA GLU A 34 -19.87 -0.61 -8.32
C GLU A 34 -18.94 -1.64 -8.99
N TRP A 35 -18.11 -1.20 -9.94
CA TRP A 35 -17.14 -2.07 -10.60
C TRP A 35 -16.13 -2.66 -9.60
N HIS A 36 -15.57 -1.85 -8.71
CA HIS A 36 -14.60 -2.32 -7.72
C HIS A 36 -15.23 -3.34 -6.76
N TRP A 37 -16.45 -3.08 -6.29
CA TRP A 37 -17.24 -4.00 -5.48
C TRP A 37 -17.49 -5.33 -6.21
N ASN A 38 -17.83 -5.28 -7.50
CA ASN A 38 -18.06 -6.47 -8.30
C ASN A 38 -16.80 -7.31 -8.49
N ASN A 39 -15.64 -6.68 -8.61
CA ASN A 39 -14.35 -7.36 -8.80
C ASN A 39 -13.90 -8.10 -7.52
N LEU A 40 -14.13 -7.49 -6.35
CA LEU A 40 -13.62 -7.99 -5.07
C LEU A 40 -14.61 -8.89 -4.32
N ILE A 41 -15.89 -8.53 -4.29
CA ILE A 41 -16.84 -9.02 -3.28
C ILE A 41 -17.96 -9.84 -3.90
N SER A 42 -18.54 -9.33 -4.99
CA SER A 42 -19.73 -9.89 -5.61
C SER A 42 -19.50 -11.35 -6.06
N GLY A 43 -20.20 -12.29 -5.44
CA GLY A 43 -20.10 -13.73 -5.72
C GLY A 43 -18.98 -14.49 -4.98
N ARG A 44 -18.06 -13.81 -4.27
CA ARG A 44 -17.05 -14.45 -3.40
C ARG A 44 -17.48 -14.49 -1.94
N PHE A 45 -18.19 -13.45 -1.51
CA PHE A 45 -18.68 -13.24 -0.15
C PHE A 45 -20.16 -12.91 -0.19
N GLU A 46 -20.98 -13.84 -0.65
CA GLU A 46 -22.41 -13.77 -0.36
C GLU A 46 -22.58 -14.14 1.11
N CYS A 47 -22.69 -13.14 1.99
CA CYS A 47 -23.09 -13.31 3.39
C CYS A 47 -24.50 -13.91 3.42
N LYS A 48 -24.61 -15.22 3.17
CA LYS A 48 -25.86 -15.96 3.27
C LYS A 48 -26.18 -16.10 4.75
N ASN A 49 -27.25 -15.41 5.16
CA ASN A 49 -27.91 -15.35 6.47
C ASN A 49 -27.53 -14.16 7.39
N GLN A 50 -28.59 -13.52 7.94
CA GLN A 50 -28.76 -12.57 9.06
C GLN A 50 -27.65 -11.61 9.54
N ILE A 51 -26.57 -11.39 8.78
CA ILE A 51 -25.57 -10.35 9.05
C ILE A 51 -25.43 -9.46 7.80
N SER A 52 -26.54 -8.90 7.33
CA SER A 52 -26.60 -8.38 5.95
C SER A 52 -25.94 -7.02 5.75
N ASP A 53 -26.06 -6.08 6.70
CA ASP A 53 -25.65 -4.69 6.43
C ASP A 53 -24.34 -4.32 7.16
N PHE A 54 -24.15 -4.88 8.34
CA PHE A 54 -22.93 -4.72 9.12
C PHE A 54 -21.73 -5.38 8.42
N CYS A 55 -21.88 -6.61 7.91
CA CYS A 55 -20.79 -7.34 7.27
C CYS A 55 -20.36 -6.67 5.95
N GLN A 56 -21.31 -6.16 5.17
CA GLN A 56 -21.03 -5.41 3.95
C GLN A 56 -20.29 -4.10 4.22
N ASN A 57 -20.70 -3.33 5.24
CA ASN A 57 -20.03 -2.08 5.60
C ASN A 57 -18.66 -2.28 6.27
N LEU A 58 -18.51 -3.34 7.07
CA LEU A 58 -17.25 -3.73 7.70
C LEU A 58 -16.22 -4.14 6.64
N TYR A 59 -16.61 -4.96 5.67
CA TYR A 59 -15.72 -5.37 4.58
C TYR A 59 -15.28 -4.19 3.70
N ARG A 60 -16.19 -3.23 3.41
CA ARG A 60 -15.88 -2.01 2.62
C ARG A 60 -14.77 -1.15 3.24
N THR A 61 -14.69 -1.15 4.57
CA THR A 61 -13.81 -0.22 5.30
C THR A 61 -12.59 -0.89 5.89
N MET A 62 -12.64 -2.20 6.10
CA MET A 62 -11.62 -2.95 6.85
C MET A 62 -10.82 -3.95 6.02
N LEU A 63 -10.77 -3.91 4.68
CA LEU A 63 -10.07 -4.96 3.89
C LEU A 63 -8.73 -5.43 4.47
N GLY A 64 -7.81 -4.50 4.78
CA GLY A 64 -6.53 -4.83 5.42
C GLY A 64 -6.67 -5.39 6.85
N ASP A 65 -7.51 -4.78 7.71
CA ASP A 65 -7.80 -5.31 9.05
C ASP A 65 -8.58 -6.65 8.99
N PHE A 66 -9.31 -6.91 7.90
CA PHE A 66 -10.12 -8.11 7.68
C PHE A 66 -9.26 -9.29 7.27
N THR A 67 -8.11 -9.05 6.63
CA THR A 67 -7.05 -10.06 6.43
C THR A 67 -6.68 -10.69 7.77
N ASP A 68 -6.43 -9.89 8.82
CA ASP A 68 -6.11 -10.38 10.16
C ASP A 68 -7.34 -10.93 10.91
N LEU A 69 -8.51 -10.28 10.80
CA LEU A 69 -9.74 -10.73 11.48
C LEU A 69 -10.34 -12.02 10.89
N SER A 70 -10.05 -12.35 9.63
CA SER A 70 -10.56 -13.56 8.97
C SER A 70 -10.13 -14.86 9.66
N ILE A 71 -8.94 -14.85 10.27
CA ILE A 71 -8.37 -15.92 11.11
C ILE A 71 -9.20 -16.12 12.35
N LEU A 72 -9.53 -15.02 13.00
CA LEU A 72 -10.24 -14.99 14.26
C LEU A 72 -11.72 -15.41 14.08
N LEU A 73 -12.33 -15.03 12.97
CA LEU A 73 -13.71 -15.38 12.63
C LEU A 73 -13.87 -16.82 12.12
N ASN A 74 -12.77 -17.58 12.08
CA ASN A 74 -12.73 -18.99 11.66
C ASN A 74 -13.38 -19.20 10.28
N LEU A 75 -13.17 -18.24 9.38
CA LEU A 75 -13.75 -18.29 8.04
C LEU A 75 -13.16 -19.46 7.26
N PRO A 76 -13.96 -20.14 6.42
CA PRO A 76 -13.53 -21.37 5.76
C PRO A 76 -12.28 -21.14 4.90
N VAL A 77 -11.42 -22.16 4.80
CA VAL A 77 -10.03 -22.08 4.24
C VAL A 77 -9.95 -21.42 2.86
N ASN A 78 -10.99 -21.57 2.03
CA ASN A 78 -11.12 -20.94 0.72
C ASN A 78 -11.35 -19.41 0.80
N VAL A 79 -12.04 -18.94 1.83
CA VAL A 79 -12.26 -17.52 2.13
C VAL A 79 -11.00 -16.89 2.70
N THR A 80 -10.39 -17.56 3.68
CA THR A 80 -9.13 -17.12 4.26
C THR A 80 -8.04 -17.09 3.20
N LYS A 81 -7.87 -18.11 2.35
CA LYS A 81 -6.87 -18.11 1.25
C LYS A 81 -7.04 -16.96 0.25
N ALA A 82 -8.26 -16.45 0.03
CA ALA A 82 -8.53 -15.30 -0.84
C ALA A 82 -8.33 -13.94 -0.17
N LEU A 83 -8.37 -13.89 1.17
CA LEU A 83 -8.12 -12.69 1.98
C LEU A 83 -6.66 -12.58 2.43
N PHE A 84 -6.01 -13.73 2.58
CA PHE A 84 -4.63 -13.87 3.03
C PHE A 84 -3.59 -13.58 1.97
N ASP A 85 -3.98 -13.18 0.76
CA ASP A 85 -3.05 -12.80 -0.32
C ASP A 85 -2.13 -11.70 0.20
N GLY A 86 -0.96 -12.14 0.66
CA GLY A 86 -0.17 -11.44 1.65
C GLY A 86 0.22 -10.09 1.12
N GLU A 87 -0.40 -9.05 1.68
CA GLU A 87 -0.06 -7.67 1.39
C GLU A 87 1.43 -7.53 1.64
N HIS A 88 2.19 -7.31 0.57
CA HIS A 88 3.65 -7.38 0.56
C HIS A 88 4.18 -6.18 -0.21
N CYS A 89 4.06 -4.98 0.31
CA CYS A 89 4.52 -3.81 -0.41
C CYS A 89 6.06 -3.67 -0.39
N SER A 90 6.60 -2.80 -1.22
CA SER A 90 8.04 -2.44 -1.22
C SER A 90 8.17 -0.92 -1.13
N GLY A 91 8.88 -0.46 -0.09
CA GLY A 91 9.14 0.97 0.16
C GLY A 91 10.63 1.27 0.13
N LEU A 92 11.01 2.43 -0.40
CA LEU A 92 12.39 2.87 -0.43
C LEU A 92 12.47 4.40 -0.29
N ILE A 93 13.40 4.87 0.54
CA ILE A 93 13.70 6.28 0.76
C ILE A 93 15.19 6.49 0.53
N VAL A 94 15.55 7.35 -0.43
CA VAL A 94 16.96 7.55 -0.83
C VAL A 94 17.30 9.03 -0.92
N PRO A 95 18.20 9.56 -0.08
CA PRO A 95 18.84 10.84 -0.35
C PRO A 95 19.79 10.68 -1.55
N LEU A 96 19.66 11.57 -2.53
CA LEU A 96 20.51 11.54 -3.71
C LEU A 96 21.93 12.09 -3.42
N PRO A 97 22.94 11.78 -4.26
CA PRO A 97 24.30 12.27 -4.07
C PRO A 97 24.37 13.79 -3.82
N GLY A 98 25.11 14.19 -2.78
CA GLY A 98 25.21 15.58 -2.34
C GLY A 98 23.93 16.14 -1.69
N ASN A 99 23.00 15.28 -1.29
CA ASN A 99 21.68 15.63 -0.76
C ASN A 99 20.91 16.59 -1.67
N LYS A 100 21.15 16.51 -3.00
CA LYS A 100 20.50 17.38 -3.99
C LYS A 100 18.98 17.22 -4.02
N ASP A 101 18.49 16.05 -3.60
CA ASP A 101 17.09 15.70 -3.44
C ASP A 101 16.96 14.50 -2.49
N ILE A 102 15.74 14.16 -2.09
CA ILE A 102 15.41 12.92 -1.38
C ILE A 102 14.16 12.30 -2.00
N LEU A 103 14.30 11.05 -2.43
CA LEU A 103 13.25 10.30 -3.13
C LEU A 103 12.50 9.43 -2.14
N PHE A 104 11.19 9.37 -2.29
CA PHE A 104 10.28 8.58 -1.47
C PHE A 104 9.39 7.75 -2.39
N GLY A 105 9.61 6.43 -2.43
CA GLY A 105 8.97 5.54 -3.40
C GLY A 105 8.36 4.30 -2.78
N HIS A 106 7.23 3.89 -3.37
CA HIS A 106 6.39 2.82 -2.86
C HIS A 106 5.77 2.01 -4.01
N VAL A 107 5.78 0.68 -3.88
CA VAL A 107 5.16 -0.26 -4.81
C VAL A 107 4.22 -1.16 -4.02
N SER A 108 2.94 -1.05 -4.32
CA SER A 108 1.93 -1.87 -3.66
C SER A 108 1.83 -3.23 -4.31
N TRP A 109 1.76 -4.29 -3.50
CA TRP A 109 1.51 -5.65 -4.00
C TRP A 109 0.13 -6.12 -3.57
N PHE A 110 -0.72 -6.40 -4.54
CA PHE A 110 -2.11 -6.77 -4.31
C PHE A 110 -2.61 -7.78 -5.36
N PRO A 111 -3.77 -8.41 -5.13
CA PRO A 111 -4.48 -9.13 -6.16
C PRO A 111 -4.83 -8.22 -7.34
N TYR A 112 -4.76 -8.75 -8.56
CA TYR A 112 -4.92 -7.97 -9.79
C TYR A 112 -6.36 -7.45 -9.99
N GLU A 113 -7.36 -8.06 -9.35
CA GLU A 113 -8.74 -7.52 -9.28
C GLU A 113 -8.83 -6.16 -8.58
N THR A 114 -7.82 -5.75 -7.80
CA THR A 114 -7.80 -4.45 -7.11
C THR A 114 -7.42 -3.28 -8.02
N MET A 115 -6.96 -3.54 -9.26
CA MET A 115 -6.30 -2.54 -10.12
C MET A 115 -7.21 -1.44 -10.72
N LEU A 116 -8.41 -1.25 -10.18
CA LEU A 116 -9.22 -0.06 -10.41
C LEU A 116 -8.77 1.03 -9.44
N ARG A 117 -7.95 1.98 -9.92
CA ARG A 117 -7.18 2.90 -9.06
C ARG A 117 -7.62 4.35 -9.15
N VAL A 118 -7.65 5.04 -8.01
CA VAL A 118 -7.99 6.48 -7.89
C VAL A 118 -6.90 7.21 -7.11
N GLN A 119 -6.33 8.27 -7.66
CA GLN A 119 -5.53 9.22 -6.89
C GLN A 119 -6.45 10.27 -6.29
N LYS A 120 -6.31 10.54 -4.99
CA LYS A 120 -7.22 11.42 -4.26
C LYS A 120 -6.47 12.58 -3.64
N LEU A 121 -7.04 13.78 -3.75
CA LEU A 121 -6.70 14.93 -2.92
C LEU A 121 -7.92 15.29 -2.08
N TYR A 122 -7.78 15.18 -0.76
CA TYR A 122 -8.75 15.73 0.17
C TYR A 122 -8.20 17.02 0.77
N LYS A 123 -8.98 18.09 0.70
CA LYS A 123 -8.69 19.38 1.33
C LYS A 123 -9.82 19.70 2.31
N PHE A 124 -9.67 19.22 3.53
CA PHE A 124 -10.76 19.25 4.50
C PHE A 124 -10.62 20.35 5.53
N ALA A 125 -11.72 21.07 5.63
CA ALA A 125 -12.06 22.17 6.50
C ALA A 125 -12.03 21.88 8.02
N TYR A 126 -11.32 20.86 8.50
CA TYR A 126 -11.58 20.30 9.84
C TYR A 126 -10.88 21.04 10.97
N SER A 127 -11.62 21.25 12.04
CA SER A 127 -11.09 21.75 13.30
C SER A 127 -10.38 20.62 14.07
N ARG A 128 -9.40 20.97 14.91
CA ARG A 128 -8.56 19.99 15.62
C ARG A 128 -9.35 19.20 16.67
N ASN A 129 -10.40 19.78 17.24
CA ASN A 129 -11.16 19.21 18.35
C ASN A 129 -12.68 19.31 18.17
N GLY A 130 -13.15 19.46 16.93
CA GLY A 130 -14.57 19.49 16.58
C GLY A 130 -15.31 20.77 16.99
N ARG A 131 -14.57 21.85 17.34
CA ARG A 131 -15.14 23.14 17.77
C ARG A 131 -14.78 24.23 16.78
N LYS A 132 -15.74 25.09 16.44
CA LYS A 132 -15.57 26.16 15.43
C LYS A 132 -14.47 27.17 15.78
N ASP A 133 -14.18 27.38 17.06
CA ASP A 133 -13.14 28.28 17.56
C ASP A 133 -11.76 27.61 17.69
N SER A 134 -11.66 26.31 17.40
CA SER A 134 -10.39 25.58 17.52
C SER A 134 -9.51 25.74 16.28
N SER A 135 -8.20 25.65 16.49
CA SER A 135 -7.24 25.62 15.39
C SER A 135 -7.51 24.44 14.48
N ARG A 136 -7.02 24.51 13.24
CA ARG A 136 -7.19 23.43 12.27
C ARG A 136 -6.31 22.24 12.58
N VAL A 137 -6.73 21.10 12.04
CA VAL A 137 -5.85 19.93 11.94
C VAL A 137 -4.56 20.32 11.20
N ALA A 138 -3.46 19.66 11.51
CA ALA A 138 -2.14 20.01 10.99
C ALA A 138 -2.04 19.83 9.47
N SER A 139 -2.76 18.85 8.91
CA SER A 139 -2.85 18.61 7.47
C SER A 139 -4.29 18.78 7.00
N THR A 140 -4.59 19.87 6.31
CA THR A 140 -5.91 20.06 5.67
C THR A 140 -5.93 19.39 4.30
N GLY A 141 -4.84 19.52 3.55
CA GLY A 141 -4.56 18.84 2.29
C GLY A 141 -3.88 17.48 2.51
N ILE A 142 -4.44 16.42 1.91
CA ILE A 142 -3.89 15.06 1.92
C ILE A 142 -4.02 14.51 0.50
N SER A 143 -2.88 14.20 -0.12
CA SER A 143 -2.80 13.55 -1.44
C SER A 143 -2.36 12.10 -1.28
N MET A 144 -3.03 11.17 -1.97
CA MET A 144 -2.78 9.74 -1.80
C MET A 144 -3.13 8.91 -3.04
N SER A 145 -2.53 7.73 -3.16
CA SER A 145 -3.07 6.66 -4.01
C SER A 145 -4.16 5.90 -3.25
N SER A 146 -5.21 5.46 -3.93
CA SER A 146 -6.38 4.84 -3.30
C SER A 146 -7.19 4.05 -4.33
N TYR A 147 -8.39 3.65 -3.91
CA TYR A 147 -9.33 2.80 -4.63
C TYR A 147 -10.75 3.40 -4.55
N PRO A 148 -11.65 3.07 -5.48
CA PRO A 148 -13.04 3.52 -5.42
C PRO A 148 -13.71 3.10 -4.11
N GLY A 149 -14.28 4.07 -3.38
CA GLY A 149 -14.99 3.82 -2.11
C GLY A 149 -14.10 3.74 -0.86
N PHE A 150 -12.78 3.70 -1.03
CA PHE A 150 -11.83 3.69 0.08
C PHE A 150 -11.54 5.13 0.53
N LEU A 151 -11.97 5.51 1.74
CA LEU A 151 -11.74 6.86 2.27
C LEU A 151 -10.29 7.10 2.73
N TRP A 152 -9.42 6.10 2.55
CA TRP A 152 -8.01 6.07 2.94
C TRP A 152 -7.19 5.44 1.80
N SER A 153 -5.87 5.41 1.94
CA SER A 153 -5.00 4.71 1.01
C SER A 153 -4.83 3.28 1.48
N TYR A 154 -5.42 2.30 0.80
CA TYR A 154 -5.13 0.91 1.14
C TYR A 154 -3.68 0.50 0.81
N ASP A 155 -2.93 1.33 0.08
CA ASP A 155 -1.57 1.01 -0.36
C ASP A 155 -0.54 0.70 0.74
N ASP A 156 -0.27 1.51 1.77
CA ASP A 156 -0.53 2.95 2.02
C ASP A 156 0.51 3.90 1.35
N PHE A 157 0.09 5.07 0.82
CA PHE A 157 0.98 6.16 0.40
C PHE A 157 0.29 7.53 0.49
N TYR A 158 0.81 8.43 1.33
CA TYR A 158 0.26 9.77 1.58
C TYR A 158 1.31 10.86 1.50
N LEU A 159 0.92 12.01 0.96
CA LEU A 159 1.61 13.29 1.06
C LEU A 159 0.70 14.24 1.84
N LEU A 160 1.20 14.75 2.96
CA LEU A 160 0.46 15.58 3.90
C LEU A 160 0.94 17.02 3.80
N GLU A 161 0.00 17.96 3.70
CA GLU A 161 0.28 19.41 3.73
C GLU A 161 1.09 19.83 4.97
N SER A 162 1.00 19.07 6.08
CA SER A 162 1.80 19.29 7.29
C SER A 162 3.32 19.09 7.11
N GLY A 163 3.77 18.74 5.90
CA GLY A 163 5.19 18.54 5.57
C GLY A 163 5.65 17.09 5.70
N LEU A 164 4.72 16.14 5.83
CA LEU A 164 5.03 14.72 6.07
C LEU A 164 4.65 13.87 4.86
N SER A 165 5.49 12.90 4.50
CA SER A 165 5.12 11.79 3.62
C SER A 165 5.10 10.49 4.39
N VAL A 166 4.09 9.66 4.15
CA VAL A 166 3.77 8.48 4.95
C VAL A 166 3.51 7.30 4.03
N MET A 167 4.17 6.17 4.25
CA MET A 167 3.89 4.88 3.59
C MET A 167 4.09 3.74 4.59
N GLU A 168 3.49 2.59 4.36
CA GLU A 168 3.82 1.36 5.08
C GLU A 168 4.19 0.22 4.13
N THR A 169 4.73 -0.85 4.71
CA THR A 169 4.76 -2.16 4.08
C THR A 169 4.26 -3.20 5.07
N THR A 170 3.31 -4.03 4.66
CA THR A 170 2.62 -4.89 5.62
C THR A 170 3.51 -6.04 6.08
N ILE A 171 3.60 -6.20 7.40
CA ILE A 171 4.43 -7.21 8.09
C ILE A 171 3.61 -8.37 8.66
N GLY A 172 2.28 -8.23 8.70
CA GLY A 172 1.33 -9.20 9.26
C GLY A 172 1.48 -9.39 10.78
N GLY A 173 0.50 -10.07 11.38
CA GLY A 173 0.55 -10.51 12.78
C GLY A 173 0.44 -12.03 12.94
N ASP A 174 0.56 -12.50 14.18
CA ASP A 174 0.53 -13.92 14.53
C ASP A 174 -0.73 -14.32 15.31
N GLY A 175 -1.16 -15.56 15.08
CA GLY A 175 -2.20 -16.31 15.81
C GLY A 175 -2.24 -16.04 17.30
N ALA A 176 -1.07 -16.08 17.93
CA ALA A 176 -0.91 -15.95 19.37
C ALA A 176 -1.20 -14.53 19.92
N LEU A 177 -1.16 -13.50 19.07
CA LEU A 177 -1.38 -12.11 19.46
C LEU A 177 -2.84 -11.66 19.32
N TRP A 178 -3.69 -12.46 18.68
CA TRP A 178 -5.09 -12.13 18.40
C TRP A 178 -6.01 -11.91 19.61
N PRO A 179 -5.81 -12.55 20.78
CA PRO A 179 -6.56 -12.21 21.99
C PRO A 179 -6.36 -10.75 22.46
N TYR A 180 -5.29 -10.08 22.05
CA TYR A 180 -5.04 -8.67 22.38
C TYR A 180 -5.74 -7.70 21.42
N VAL A 181 -6.06 -8.14 20.19
CA VAL A 181 -6.75 -7.33 19.17
C VAL A 181 -8.25 -7.15 19.49
N MET A 182 -8.85 -8.10 20.21
CA MET A 182 -10.29 -8.15 20.53
C MET A 182 -10.71 -7.49 21.85
N ARG A 183 -9.83 -6.71 22.50
CA ARG A 183 -10.22 -5.97 23.71
C ARG A 183 -11.12 -4.79 23.32
N ASN A 184 -12.11 -4.45 24.16
CA ASN A 184 -13.11 -3.37 23.96
C ASN A 184 -12.55 -1.94 23.68
N ASN A 185 -11.23 -1.76 23.54
CA ASN A 185 -10.56 -0.47 23.40
C ASN A 185 -9.60 -0.43 22.18
N THR A 186 -9.84 -1.24 21.14
CA THR A 186 -9.05 -1.20 19.90
C THR A 186 -9.78 -0.41 18.81
N VAL A 187 -9.01 0.36 18.03
CA VAL A 187 -9.50 1.09 16.86
C VAL A 187 -8.95 0.38 15.60
N PRO A 188 -9.72 0.23 14.52
CA PRO A 188 -9.20 -0.27 13.24
C PRO A 188 -8.09 0.58 12.65
N THR A 189 -7.14 -0.03 11.94
CA THR A 189 -5.96 0.63 11.34
C THR A 189 -6.34 1.76 10.40
N TRP A 190 -7.35 1.55 9.57
CA TRP A 190 -7.80 2.56 8.62
C TRP A 190 -8.35 3.84 9.30
N ILE A 191 -9.00 3.73 10.47
CA ILE A 191 -9.44 4.91 11.25
C ILE A 191 -8.22 5.60 11.87
N ARG A 192 -7.31 4.79 12.42
CA ARG A 192 -6.10 5.26 13.09
C ARG A 192 -5.25 6.10 12.13
N ILE A 193 -5.00 5.63 10.91
CA ILE A 193 -4.21 6.37 9.92
C ILE A 193 -4.90 7.66 9.46
N LEU A 194 -6.22 7.66 9.31
CA LEU A 194 -6.98 8.87 8.98
C LEU A 194 -6.84 9.96 10.06
N VAL A 195 -6.93 9.57 11.32
CA VAL A 195 -6.79 10.51 12.45
C VAL A 195 -5.34 10.99 12.55
N SER A 196 -4.37 10.08 12.50
CA SER A 196 -2.94 10.39 12.60
C SER A 196 -2.49 11.36 11.50
N ASN A 197 -2.82 11.08 10.23
CA ASN A 197 -2.42 11.93 9.10
C ASN A 197 -2.98 13.36 9.19
N ARG A 198 -4.13 13.56 9.85
CA ARG A 198 -4.70 14.89 10.04
C ARG A 198 -4.01 15.64 11.18
N LEU A 199 -3.72 14.97 12.28
CA LEU A 199 -3.25 15.61 13.52
C LEU A 199 -1.72 15.74 13.60
N ALA A 200 -0.97 14.93 12.86
CA ALA A 200 0.49 14.87 12.98
C ALA A 200 1.19 16.14 12.47
N THR A 201 2.03 16.73 13.33
CA THR A 201 2.92 17.86 13.00
C THR A 201 4.38 17.42 12.78
N ASN A 202 4.73 16.22 13.26
CA ASN A 202 6.02 15.55 13.10
C ASN A 202 5.78 14.03 12.95
N GLY A 203 6.82 13.24 12.66
CA GLY A 203 6.69 11.78 12.59
C GLY A 203 6.74 11.07 13.95
N SER A 204 6.60 11.80 15.06
CA SER A 204 6.66 11.22 16.41
C SER A 204 5.27 10.74 16.81
N GLY A 205 5.07 9.44 16.82
CA GLY A 205 3.84 8.82 17.31
C GLY A 205 3.35 7.74 16.38
N TYR A 206 2.57 6.84 16.98
CA TYR A 206 2.02 5.64 16.36
C TYR A 206 2.94 4.42 16.33
N ASN A 207 2.35 3.22 16.22
CA ASN A 207 3.01 1.91 16.27
C ASN A 207 2.43 1.00 15.15
N ASN A 208 2.78 1.20 13.86
CA ASN A 208 2.75 0.16 12.82
C ASN A 208 3.97 0.28 11.87
N GLN A 209 4.26 -0.59 10.88
CA GLN A 209 5.43 -0.40 9.96
C GLN A 209 5.29 0.80 9.01
N TYR A 210 5.18 2.00 9.56
CA TYR A 210 5.08 3.25 8.82
C TYR A 210 6.44 3.92 8.74
N MET A 211 6.81 4.28 7.52
CA MET A 211 7.94 5.14 7.21
C MET A 211 7.41 6.56 7.02
N ILE A 212 7.82 7.47 7.89
CA ILE A 212 7.38 8.87 7.88
C ILE A 212 8.58 9.77 7.60
N LEU A 213 8.59 10.40 6.42
CA LEU A 213 9.60 11.37 6.02
C LEU A 213 9.10 12.79 6.30
N ASP A 214 9.82 13.54 7.14
CA ASP A 214 9.52 14.94 7.44
C ASP A 214 10.29 15.87 6.50
N TYR A 215 9.64 16.31 5.43
CA TYR A 215 10.22 17.22 4.45
C TYR A 215 10.51 18.62 5.03
N LYS A 216 9.94 19.00 6.19
CA LYS A 216 10.31 20.24 6.89
C LYS A 216 11.76 20.21 7.40
N LYS A 217 12.33 19.01 7.56
CA LYS A 217 13.70 18.78 8.04
C LYS A 217 14.70 18.58 6.91
N PHE A 218 14.25 18.54 5.65
CA PHE A 218 15.12 18.40 4.48
C PHE A 218 15.31 19.74 3.79
N SER A 219 16.55 20.01 3.36
CA SER A 219 16.91 21.18 2.55
C SER A 219 17.87 20.74 1.45
N PRO A 220 17.50 20.88 0.16
CA PRO A 220 18.35 20.47 -0.95
C PRO A 220 19.77 21.03 -0.87
N GLY A 221 20.77 20.15 -1.05
CA GLY A 221 22.19 20.48 -1.03
C GLY A 221 22.78 20.74 0.35
N LYS A 222 22.01 20.57 1.44
CA LYS A 222 22.50 20.70 2.81
C LYS A 222 22.78 19.32 3.44
N PRO A 223 23.66 19.24 4.46
CA PRO A 223 23.78 18.04 5.28
C PRO A 223 22.42 17.59 5.82
N LEU A 224 22.18 16.29 5.89
CA LEU A 224 20.99 15.75 6.53
C LEU A 224 21.08 16.00 8.05
N PRO A 225 19.97 16.31 8.72
CA PRO A 225 19.97 16.47 10.18
C PRO A 225 20.18 15.12 10.86
N ASP A 226 20.80 15.15 12.04
CA ASP A 226 21.11 13.92 12.81
C ASP A 226 19.86 13.17 13.29
N THR A 227 18.73 13.88 13.47
CA THR A 227 17.47 13.29 13.97
C THR A 227 16.23 13.94 13.35
N GLY A 228 15.11 13.20 13.37
CA GLY A 228 13.78 13.71 13.02
C GLY A 228 13.48 13.85 11.53
N LEU A 229 14.41 13.51 10.63
CA LEU A 229 14.14 13.46 9.19
C LEU A 229 13.26 12.26 8.82
N LEU A 230 13.62 11.07 9.31
CA LEU A 230 12.90 9.84 9.07
C LEU A 230 12.49 9.23 10.40
N HIS A 231 11.21 8.89 10.52
CA HIS A 231 10.69 8.10 11.61
C HIS A 231 10.29 6.73 11.06
N LEU A 232 10.92 5.70 11.60
CA LEU A 232 10.49 4.32 11.42
C LEU A 232 9.66 3.95 12.62
N VAL A 233 8.41 3.66 12.34
CA VAL A 233 7.50 3.05 13.29
C VAL A 233 7.39 1.59 12.88
N GLU A 234 7.33 0.64 13.82
CA GLU A 234 7.02 -0.75 13.52
C GLU A 234 5.97 -1.29 14.49
N GLN A 235 5.04 -2.11 13.99
CA GLN A 235 4.15 -2.89 14.88
C GLN A 235 4.84 -4.17 15.36
N VAL A 236 5.80 -4.70 14.57
CA VAL A 236 6.42 -6.04 14.70
C VAL A 236 7.57 -6.19 13.65
N PRO A 237 8.54 -7.13 13.73
CA PRO A 237 9.40 -7.56 14.82
C PRO A 237 10.89 -7.22 14.55
N TYR A 238 11.31 -5.95 14.54
CA TYR A 238 12.73 -5.62 14.70
C TYR A 238 13.25 -5.91 16.12
N PHE A 239 12.38 -5.79 17.12
CA PHE A 239 12.75 -6.02 18.52
C PHE A 239 12.69 -7.51 18.88
N ASP A 240 13.75 -8.05 19.50
CA ASP A 240 13.93 -9.47 19.85
C ASP A 240 12.77 -10.07 20.64
N ASN A 241 12.19 -9.28 21.56
CA ASN A 241 11.03 -9.67 22.34
C ASN A 241 9.83 -9.97 21.43
N VAL A 242 9.60 -9.15 20.40
CA VAL A 242 8.47 -9.26 19.49
C VAL A 242 8.71 -10.31 18.40
N TYR A 243 9.96 -10.48 17.93
CA TYR A 243 10.34 -11.59 17.03
C TYR A 243 10.00 -12.95 17.63
N ASN A 244 10.23 -13.13 18.94
CA ASN A 244 9.86 -14.35 19.66
C ASN A 244 8.34 -14.56 19.79
N TYR A 245 7.53 -13.49 19.86
CA TYR A 245 6.07 -13.55 20.00
C TYR A 245 5.29 -13.69 18.69
N THR A 246 5.89 -13.45 17.52
CA THR A 246 5.18 -13.44 16.22
C THR A 246 5.23 -14.74 15.43
N ALA A 247 5.80 -15.81 15.96
CA ALA A 247 6.06 -17.05 15.19
C ALA A 247 6.80 -16.84 13.85
N SER A 248 7.30 -15.63 13.54
CA SER A 248 8.11 -15.34 12.35
C SER A 248 9.36 -16.20 12.35
N TRP A 249 9.91 -16.46 13.54
CA TRP A 249 11.00 -17.41 13.76
C TRP A 249 10.63 -18.86 13.43
N LEU A 250 9.37 -19.28 13.59
CA LEU A 250 8.90 -20.61 13.17
C LEU A 250 8.88 -20.71 11.64
N ARG A 251 8.39 -19.67 10.96
CA ARG A 251 8.43 -19.61 9.48
C ARG A 251 9.85 -19.57 8.95
N TYR A 252 10.74 -18.80 9.59
CA TYR A 252 12.17 -18.82 9.27
C TYR A 252 12.79 -20.20 9.49
N ARG A 253 12.49 -20.89 10.61
CA ARG A 253 12.97 -22.28 10.81
C ARG A 253 12.44 -23.25 9.76
N GLN A 254 11.22 -23.06 9.27
CA GLN A 254 10.59 -23.97 8.30
C GLN A 254 11.01 -23.68 6.85
N TYR A 255 11.12 -22.41 6.46
CA TYR A 255 11.25 -21.97 5.07
C TYR A 255 12.52 -21.13 4.80
N GLY A 256 13.32 -20.83 5.83
CA GLY A 256 14.63 -20.20 5.71
C GLY A 256 14.59 -18.70 5.41
N ASP A 257 15.61 -18.25 4.67
CA ASP A 257 15.93 -16.83 4.45
C ASP A 257 14.81 -16.02 3.78
N TRP A 258 13.82 -16.65 3.16
CA TRP A 258 12.66 -15.93 2.61
C TRP A 258 11.89 -15.16 3.68
N PHE A 259 11.88 -15.65 4.93
CA PHE A 259 11.27 -14.98 6.10
C PHE A 259 12.30 -14.23 6.97
N SER A 260 13.54 -14.06 6.49
CA SER A 260 14.56 -13.27 7.18
C SER A 260 14.44 -11.79 6.81
N TYR A 261 14.50 -10.92 7.82
CA TYR A 261 14.52 -9.47 7.61
C TYR A 261 15.66 -9.03 6.68
N GLU A 262 16.88 -9.53 6.90
CA GLU A 262 18.07 -9.10 6.14
C GLU A 262 18.33 -9.93 4.89
N LYS A 263 17.91 -11.20 4.89
CA LYS A 263 18.32 -12.18 3.86
C LYS A 263 17.22 -12.54 2.86
N CYS A 264 16.00 -12.04 3.04
CA CYS A 264 14.96 -12.26 2.04
C CYS A 264 15.37 -11.66 0.67
N PRO A 265 14.85 -12.20 -0.44
CA PRO A 265 15.23 -11.75 -1.79
C PRO A 265 15.18 -10.23 -1.98
N ARG A 266 14.10 -9.58 -1.52
CA ARG A 266 13.92 -8.12 -1.63
C ARG A 266 14.96 -7.34 -0.84
N ALA A 267 15.25 -7.72 0.40
CA ALA A 267 16.27 -7.08 1.22
C ALA A 267 17.65 -7.16 0.54
N ARG A 268 17.99 -8.33 -0.03
CA ARG A 268 19.25 -8.53 -0.74
C ARG A 268 19.33 -7.74 -2.06
N ILE A 269 18.22 -7.61 -2.79
CA ILE A 269 18.15 -6.76 -3.99
C ILE A 269 18.36 -5.29 -3.61
N PHE A 270 17.65 -4.79 -2.58
CA PHE A 270 17.86 -3.42 -2.11
C PHE A 270 19.29 -3.19 -1.61
N GLN A 271 19.87 -4.13 -0.86
CA GLN A 271 21.25 -4.03 -0.39
C GLN A 271 22.25 -3.94 -1.56
N ARG A 272 22.00 -4.69 -2.64
CA ARG A 272 22.85 -4.70 -3.84
C ARG A 272 22.70 -3.42 -4.66
N ASP A 273 21.46 -2.98 -4.89
CA ASP A 273 21.14 -2.06 -5.99
C ASP A 273 20.81 -0.63 -5.56
N THR A 274 20.50 -0.37 -4.29
CA THR A 274 20.13 0.99 -3.82
C THR A 274 21.25 1.99 -4.07
N LYS A 275 22.53 1.57 -4.01
CA LYS A 275 23.69 2.42 -4.33
C LYS A 275 23.71 2.95 -5.77
N ASN A 276 22.97 2.31 -6.68
CA ASN A 276 22.87 2.73 -8.08
C ASN A 276 21.75 3.78 -8.29
N VAL A 277 20.94 4.06 -7.27
CA VAL A 277 19.92 5.11 -7.30
C VAL A 277 20.60 6.47 -7.11
N THR A 278 20.84 7.17 -8.23
CA THR A 278 21.57 8.45 -8.27
C THR A 278 20.73 9.61 -8.80
N ASP A 279 19.53 9.30 -9.30
CA ASP A 279 18.55 10.21 -9.85
C ASP A 279 17.13 9.62 -9.76
N PHE A 280 16.15 10.36 -10.28
CA PHE A 280 14.75 9.97 -10.25
C PHE A 280 14.46 8.71 -11.11
N GLU A 281 15.08 8.60 -12.28
CA GLU A 281 14.82 7.49 -13.21
C GLU A 281 15.40 6.17 -12.70
N SER A 282 16.59 6.20 -12.09
CA SER A 282 17.19 5.04 -11.44
C SER A 282 16.37 4.54 -10.23
N MET A 283 15.69 5.44 -9.50
CA MET A 283 14.71 5.08 -8.47
C MET A 283 13.49 4.37 -9.08
N VAL A 284 12.91 4.94 -10.13
CA VAL A 284 11.76 4.35 -10.85
C VAL A 284 12.13 2.96 -11.38
N TYR A 285 13.34 2.82 -11.95
CA TYR A 285 13.85 1.55 -12.47
C TYR A 285 13.97 0.49 -11.36
N LEU A 286 14.63 0.81 -10.24
CA LEU A 286 14.79 -0.14 -9.14
C LEU A 286 13.44 -0.55 -8.54
N MET A 287 12.55 0.40 -8.28
CA MET A 287 11.24 0.10 -7.72
C MET A 287 10.37 -0.73 -8.69
N ARG A 288 10.56 -0.58 -10.00
CA ARG A 288 9.92 -1.43 -11.02
C ARG A 288 10.78 -2.62 -11.43
N SER A 289 11.77 -3.02 -10.65
CA SER A 289 12.64 -4.13 -11.05
C SER A 289 11.96 -5.49 -10.83
N ASN A 290 11.97 -6.30 -11.90
CA ASN A 290 11.70 -7.73 -11.86
C ASN A 290 12.37 -8.41 -13.06
N ASN A 291 13.53 -9.00 -12.80
CA ASN A 291 14.32 -9.72 -13.78
C ASN A 291 14.48 -11.18 -13.32
N TYR A 292 13.39 -11.79 -12.83
CA TYR A 292 13.46 -13.05 -12.08
C TYR A 292 14.08 -14.24 -12.84
N MET A 293 14.10 -14.17 -14.18
CA MET A 293 14.70 -15.19 -15.04
C MET A 293 16.23 -15.08 -15.09
N SER A 294 16.81 -13.91 -14.83
CA SER A 294 18.24 -13.65 -14.94
C SER A 294 18.90 -13.30 -13.59
N ASP A 295 18.14 -12.80 -12.62
CA ASP A 295 18.66 -12.42 -11.31
C ASP A 295 18.87 -13.64 -10.39
N PRO A 296 20.10 -13.93 -9.93
CA PRO A 296 20.35 -15.02 -8.99
C PRO A 296 19.66 -14.83 -7.63
N LEU A 297 19.32 -13.60 -7.23
CA LEU A 297 18.57 -13.34 -6.00
C LEU A 297 17.08 -13.70 -6.13
N SER A 298 16.59 -13.94 -7.35
CA SER A 298 15.22 -14.38 -7.59
C SER A 298 15.04 -15.90 -7.55
N LEU A 299 16.11 -16.65 -7.31
CA LEU A 299 16.06 -18.10 -7.19
C LEU A 299 15.41 -18.55 -5.87
N CYS A 300 14.54 -19.55 -5.97
CA CYS A 300 13.99 -20.30 -4.85
C CYS A 300 14.53 -21.73 -4.92
N GLU A 301 15.41 -22.10 -3.99
CA GLU A 301 16.09 -23.41 -4.00
C GLU A 301 15.13 -24.60 -3.93
N ASN A 302 14.02 -24.44 -3.20
CA ASN A 302 13.00 -25.46 -3.02
C ASN A 302 11.82 -25.34 -4.01
N CYS A 303 11.99 -24.55 -5.08
CA CYS A 303 10.99 -24.39 -6.14
C CYS A 303 11.38 -25.15 -7.40
N ILE A 304 10.37 -25.62 -8.13
CA ILE A 304 10.53 -26.14 -9.49
C ILE A 304 9.53 -25.42 -10.40
N PRO A 305 9.98 -24.57 -11.34
CA PRO A 305 11.38 -24.16 -11.59
C PRO A 305 11.93 -23.28 -10.46
N LYS A 306 13.27 -23.15 -10.38
CA LYS A 306 13.93 -22.34 -9.35
C LYS A 306 13.66 -20.84 -9.50
N HIS A 307 13.61 -20.32 -10.72
CA HIS A 307 13.29 -18.91 -10.96
C HIS A 307 11.86 -18.62 -10.50
N ASN A 308 11.71 -17.64 -9.60
CA ASN A 308 10.41 -17.28 -9.06
C ASN A 308 10.15 -15.77 -9.19
N ALA A 309 9.06 -15.43 -9.89
CA ALA A 309 8.68 -14.06 -10.21
C ALA A 309 8.16 -13.25 -9.01
N MET A 310 7.99 -13.89 -7.84
CA MET A 310 7.67 -13.24 -6.57
C MET A 310 8.91 -12.69 -5.86
N ASN A 311 10.10 -13.18 -6.21
CA ASN A 311 11.37 -12.77 -5.60
C ASN A 311 11.98 -11.56 -6.32
N ALA A 312 11.27 -10.44 -6.31
CA ALA A 312 11.66 -9.18 -6.97
C ALA A 312 11.17 -7.98 -6.17
N VAL A 313 11.52 -6.74 -6.55
CA VAL A 313 10.97 -5.52 -5.93
C VAL A 313 9.53 -5.27 -6.37
N SER A 314 9.19 -5.62 -7.61
CA SER A 314 7.82 -5.58 -8.13
C SER A 314 7.41 -6.97 -8.61
N ALA A 315 6.77 -7.76 -7.74
CA ALA A 315 6.44 -9.16 -8.04
C ALA A 315 5.49 -9.35 -9.23
N ARG A 316 5.58 -10.52 -9.86
CA ARG A 316 4.77 -10.97 -11.00
C ARG A 316 4.35 -12.43 -10.82
N GLY A 317 3.54 -12.73 -9.80
CA GLY A 317 3.09 -14.10 -9.51
C GLY A 317 2.39 -14.78 -10.69
N ASP A 318 1.83 -13.99 -11.60
CA ASP A 318 1.16 -14.45 -12.82
C ASP A 318 2.11 -15.12 -13.82
N LEU A 319 3.41 -14.85 -13.71
CA LEU A 319 4.46 -15.43 -14.56
C LEU A 319 5.07 -16.72 -14.00
N ASN A 320 4.75 -17.10 -12.75
CA ASN A 320 5.14 -18.41 -12.22
C ASN A 320 4.36 -19.53 -12.95
N LEU A 321 4.91 -20.74 -13.03
CA LEU A 321 4.21 -21.86 -13.68
C LEU A 321 3.08 -22.40 -12.81
N LYS A 322 1.88 -22.54 -13.38
CA LYS A 322 0.70 -23.08 -12.67
C LYS A 322 0.93 -24.47 -12.08
N ASN A 323 1.66 -25.33 -12.80
CA ASN A 323 2.02 -26.68 -12.38
C ASN A 323 3.40 -26.77 -11.72
N GLY A 324 3.99 -25.63 -11.33
CA GLY A 324 5.24 -25.61 -10.58
C GLY A 324 5.08 -26.17 -9.16
N THR A 325 6.20 -26.59 -8.58
CA THR A 325 6.28 -27.02 -7.17
C THR A 325 6.84 -25.87 -6.34
N TYR A 326 6.12 -25.50 -5.28
CA TYR A 326 6.45 -24.35 -4.45
C TYR A 326 6.35 -24.72 -2.96
N PRO A 327 7.29 -24.27 -2.10
CA PRO A 327 7.32 -24.68 -0.70
C PRO A 327 6.18 -24.08 0.13
N PHE A 328 5.62 -22.95 -0.31
CA PHE A 328 4.46 -22.31 0.30
C PHE A 328 3.72 -21.45 -0.72
N TRP A 329 2.49 -21.07 -0.39
CA TRP A 329 1.51 -20.52 -1.34
C TRP A 329 1.91 -19.16 -1.93
N GLN A 330 2.65 -18.31 -1.21
CA GLN A 330 3.08 -16.98 -1.68
C GLN A 330 4.02 -17.04 -2.88
N LEU A 331 4.66 -18.18 -3.13
CA LEU A 331 5.57 -18.39 -4.25
C LEU A 331 4.87 -19.02 -5.47
N GLN A 332 3.58 -19.36 -5.36
CA GLN A 332 2.83 -20.04 -6.41
C GLN A 332 2.48 -19.11 -7.58
N HIS A 333 1.94 -19.73 -8.64
CA HIS A 333 1.23 -19.00 -9.68
C HIS A 333 -0.04 -18.35 -9.12
N SER A 334 -0.18 -17.05 -9.28
CA SER A 334 -1.30 -16.27 -8.75
C SER A 334 -1.52 -14.98 -9.53
N LEU A 335 -2.73 -14.43 -9.46
CA LEU A 335 -3.02 -13.08 -9.96
C LEU A 335 -2.66 -12.03 -8.92
N PHE A 336 -1.40 -12.05 -8.48
CA PHE A 336 -0.89 -11.21 -7.40
C PHE A 336 0.51 -10.69 -7.73
N GLY A 337 0.82 -9.49 -7.27
CA GLY A 337 2.16 -8.91 -7.40
C GLY A 337 2.12 -7.39 -7.33
N GLY A 338 3.20 -6.73 -7.75
CA GLY A 338 3.26 -5.27 -7.80
C GLY A 338 2.20 -4.70 -8.75
N THR A 339 1.26 -3.92 -8.24
CA THR A 339 0.13 -3.37 -9.04
C THR A 339 0.31 -1.91 -9.42
N ASP A 340 1.37 -1.26 -8.96
CA ASP A 340 1.68 0.13 -9.29
C ASP A 340 3.15 0.49 -9.06
N LEU A 341 3.43 1.80 -9.12
CA LEU A 341 4.52 2.51 -8.48
C LEU A 341 4.01 3.89 -8.12
N LYS A 342 4.43 4.42 -6.96
CA LYS A 342 4.34 5.84 -6.60
C LYS A 342 5.72 6.34 -6.18
N VAL A 343 6.17 7.48 -6.69
CA VAL A 343 7.41 8.14 -6.27
C VAL A 343 7.18 9.64 -6.16
N THR A 344 7.61 10.24 -5.06
CA THR A 344 7.74 11.69 -4.93
C THR A 344 9.17 12.10 -4.62
N ASN A 345 9.44 13.38 -4.77
CA ASN A 345 10.69 14.03 -4.40
C ASN A 345 10.38 15.36 -3.71
N TYR A 346 11.41 16.10 -3.30
CA TYR A 346 11.20 17.35 -2.57
C TYR A 346 10.29 18.34 -3.33
N SER A 347 10.54 18.56 -4.62
CA SER A 347 9.79 19.53 -5.43
C SER A 347 8.34 19.13 -5.69
N MET A 348 8.09 17.85 -5.99
CA MET A 348 6.73 17.34 -6.18
C MET A 348 5.94 17.35 -4.87
N PHE A 349 6.60 16.99 -3.76
CA PHE A 349 6.00 16.99 -2.43
C PHE A 349 5.44 18.36 -2.04
N GLN A 350 6.15 19.47 -2.31
CA GLN A 350 5.66 20.83 -2.03
C GLN A 350 4.30 21.15 -2.68
N LYS A 351 3.91 20.39 -3.71
CA LYS A 351 2.65 20.54 -4.44
C LYS A 351 1.68 19.39 -4.18
N LEU A 352 1.99 18.52 -3.21
CA LEU A 352 1.32 17.25 -2.94
C LEU A 352 1.19 16.35 -4.18
N ARG A 353 2.22 16.35 -5.02
CA ARG A 353 2.29 15.57 -6.26
C ARG A 353 3.19 14.37 -6.12
N PHE A 354 2.92 13.36 -6.93
CA PHE A 354 3.75 12.17 -7.09
C PHE A 354 3.65 11.63 -8.52
N TYR A 355 4.74 11.04 -8.96
CA TYR A 355 4.81 10.21 -10.15
C TYR A 355 4.17 8.86 -9.87
N ALA A 356 3.36 8.36 -10.79
CA ALA A 356 2.73 7.06 -10.63
C ALA A 356 2.67 6.26 -11.94
N ILE A 357 2.84 4.95 -11.83
CA ILE A 357 2.57 3.98 -12.90
C ILE A 357 1.51 3.03 -12.37
N SER A 358 0.46 2.75 -13.15
CA SER A 358 -0.56 1.75 -12.78
C SER A 358 -0.28 0.44 -13.51
N GLY A 359 -0.50 -0.68 -12.82
CA GLY A 359 -0.41 -2.03 -13.36
C GLY A 359 0.92 -2.73 -13.11
N PRO A 360 1.00 -4.03 -13.41
CA PRO A 360 2.18 -4.84 -13.18
C PRO A 360 3.39 -4.38 -13.98
N VAL A 361 4.58 -4.60 -13.44
CA VAL A 361 5.85 -4.33 -14.15
C VAL A 361 5.90 -5.11 -15.46
N TYR A 362 6.42 -4.48 -16.51
CA TYR A 362 6.82 -5.13 -17.75
C TYR A 362 8.13 -4.52 -18.24
N ASN A 363 8.92 -5.29 -18.97
CA ASN A 363 10.19 -4.85 -19.54
C ASN A 363 10.51 -5.69 -20.79
N ALA A 364 11.78 -5.76 -21.18
CA ALA A 364 12.21 -6.56 -22.34
C ALA A 364 12.13 -8.09 -22.09
N GLU A 365 12.30 -8.54 -20.84
CA GLU A 365 12.28 -9.95 -20.43
C GLU A 365 10.87 -10.43 -20.04
N ILE A 366 10.06 -9.55 -19.45
CA ILE A 366 8.71 -9.89 -18.96
C ILE A 366 7.61 -9.10 -19.68
N PRO A 367 6.54 -9.77 -20.19
CA PRO A 367 5.49 -9.12 -20.97
C PRO A 367 4.57 -8.28 -20.09
N SER A 368 3.89 -7.30 -20.70
CA SER A 368 2.76 -6.61 -20.06
C SER A 368 1.65 -7.59 -19.73
N PHE A 369 1.06 -7.46 -18.55
CA PHE A 369 -0.08 -8.27 -18.14
C PHE A 369 -1.30 -8.02 -19.05
N GLN A 370 -2.02 -9.09 -19.38
CA GLN A 370 -3.22 -9.06 -20.22
C GLN A 370 -4.27 -10.07 -19.71
N TRP A 371 -5.45 -9.60 -19.33
CA TRP A 371 -6.52 -10.44 -18.75
C TRP A 371 -6.94 -11.57 -19.67
N SER A 372 -7.16 -11.28 -20.95
CA SER A 372 -7.66 -12.23 -21.95
C SER A 372 -6.70 -13.37 -22.27
N LYS A 373 -5.40 -13.21 -21.96
CA LYS A 373 -4.37 -14.25 -22.12
C LYS A 373 -4.15 -15.06 -20.85
N TYR A 374 -4.71 -14.64 -19.73
CA TYR A 374 -4.43 -15.25 -18.45
C TYR A 374 -5.49 -16.29 -18.10
N ASP A 375 -5.09 -17.58 -18.13
CA ASP A 375 -5.75 -18.74 -17.53
C ASP A 375 -7.27 -18.91 -17.70
N LYS A 376 -7.88 -18.21 -18.66
CA LYS A 376 -9.35 -18.13 -18.87
C LYS A 376 -10.10 -17.95 -17.55
N THR A 377 -9.56 -17.12 -16.66
CA THR A 377 -10.11 -17.01 -15.30
C THR A 377 -11.51 -16.39 -15.35
N HIS A 378 -12.39 -16.87 -14.47
CA HIS A 378 -13.72 -16.29 -14.28
C HIS A 378 -13.70 -15.10 -13.32
N LEU A 379 -12.52 -14.53 -13.03
CA LEU A 379 -12.41 -13.40 -12.11
C LEU A 379 -13.00 -12.17 -12.76
N ARG A 380 -13.86 -11.48 -12.01
CA ARG A 380 -14.43 -10.21 -12.43
C ARG A 380 -13.37 -9.11 -12.37
N HIS A 381 -13.30 -8.32 -13.43
CA HIS A 381 -12.36 -7.22 -13.61
C HIS A 381 -13.04 -6.07 -14.38
N GLU A 382 -14.29 -5.78 -14.00
CA GLU A 382 -15.09 -4.69 -14.56
C GLU A 382 -14.34 -3.36 -14.43
N GLY A 383 -14.38 -2.56 -15.49
CA GLY A 383 -13.67 -1.28 -15.57
C GLY A 383 -12.16 -1.38 -15.79
N HIS A 384 -11.56 -2.58 -15.78
CA HIS A 384 -10.15 -2.75 -16.13
C HIS A 384 -9.95 -2.74 -17.64
N PRO A 385 -8.82 -2.21 -18.15
CA PRO A 385 -8.39 -2.52 -19.51
C PRO A 385 -8.05 -4.01 -19.63
N ASP A 386 -8.08 -4.56 -20.84
CA ASP A 386 -7.56 -5.91 -21.06
C ASP A 386 -6.03 -5.96 -20.85
N VAL A 387 -5.30 -4.98 -21.41
CA VAL A 387 -3.83 -4.91 -21.38
C VAL A 387 -3.34 -3.80 -20.43
N PHE A 388 -2.47 -4.14 -19.50
CA PHE A 388 -1.83 -3.21 -18.57
C PHE A 388 -0.45 -2.78 -19.07
N LYS A 389 -0.44 -1.82 -20.01
CA LYS A 389 0.78 -1.22 -20.58
C LYS A 389 0.72 0.30 -20.49
N PHE A 390 0.61 0.81 -19.27
CA PHE A 390 0.41 2.23 -19.02
C PHE A 390 1.72 3.01 -18.95
N LYS A 391 1.70 4.23 -19.48
CA LYS A 391 2.73 5.24 -19.20
C LYS A 391 2.54 5.79 -17.80
N SER A 392 3.59 6.42 -17.29
CA SER A 392 3.50 7.16 -16.04
C SER A 392 2.63 8.40 -16.15
N VAL A 393 2.13 8.85 -15.00
CA VAL A 393 1.41 10.10 -14.82
C VAL A 393 1.97 10.83 -13.60
N ILE A 394 1.99 12.16 -13.65
CA ILE A 394 2.16 12.99 -12.47
C ILE A 394 0.82 13.72 -12.28
N ASN A 395 0.20 13.57 -11.12
CA ASN A 395 -1.03 14.29 -10.79
C ASN A 395 -0.85 15.81 -10.89
N LYS A 396 -1.93 16.46 -11.30
CA LYS A 396 -2.06 17.91 -11.33
C LYS A 396 -3.36 18.26 -10.62
N TRP A 397 -3.24 18.74 -9.40
CA TRP A 397 -4.38 19.17 -8.60
C TRP A 397 -4.82 20.58 -8.97
N ASN A 398 -6.13 20.79 -8.99
CA ASN A 398 -6.76 22.08 -9.26
C ASN A 398 -6.87 22.92 -7.97
N PHE A 399 -7.14 22.28 -6.82
CA PHE A 399 -7.31 22.99 -5.54
C PHE A 399 -5.98 23.36 -4.87
N PHE A 400 -4.88 22.75 -5.31
CA PHE A 400 -3.54 22.95 -4.77
C PHE A 400 -2.70 23.76 -5.76
N VAL A 401 -2.92 25.08 -5.76
CA VAL A 401 -2.03 26.06 -6.41
C VAL A 401 -1.16 26.64 -5.28
N ALA A 402 0.13 26.30 -5.32
CA ALA A 402 1.13 26.80 -4.38
C ALA A 402 1.34 28.31 -4.53
#